data_AF-A0AAD0L9E2-F1
#
_entry.id   AF-A0AAD0L9E2-F1
#
_cell.length_a   1.000
_cell.length_b   1.000
_cell.length_c   1.000
_cell.angle_alpha   90.00
_cell.angle_beta   90.00
_cell.angle_gamma   90.00
#
_symmetry.space_group_name_H-M   'P 1'
#
loop_
_entity.id
_entity.type
_entity.pdbx_description
1 polymer ?
#
loop_
_entity_poly.entity_id
_entity_poly.type
_entity_poly.pdbx_seq_one_letter_code
_entity_poly.pdbx_strand_id
1 'polypeptide(L)'
;MCFWVTLRPPFNGESERAAVVEDAYELNVFLSQATGVEIAQVQMLCPPSISGRPHWSLEELRKIVIHRGLECSQSAVIYETAVATYKLGDLDLRQRKRSHALYSARNLKARVTSTTLPPKSTDEPQLYAHF
;
A
#
# COMPACT_ATOMS: atom_id res chain seq x y z
N MET A 1 -5.79 12.62 -0.06
CA MET A 1 -5.01 12.19 1.12
C MET A 1 -3.73 11.65 0.56
N CYS A 2 -2.58 12.24 0.85
CA CYS A 2 -1.34 11.81 0.22
C CYS A 2 -0.69 10.64 0.97
N PHE A 3 -0.01 9.78 0.21
CA PHE A 3 0.69 8.62 0.70
C PHE A 3 2.17 8.73 0.36
N TRP A 4 2.99 8.33 1.33
CA TRP A 4 4.43 8.17 1.15
C TRP A 4 4.72 6.68 1.06
N VAL A 5 5.29 6.24 -0.05
CA VAL A 5 5.65 4.85 -0.30
C VAL A 5 7.16 4.72 -0.34
N THR A 6 7.72 4.03 0.65
CA THR A 6 9.15 3.74 0.70
C THR A 6 9.44 2.46 -0.08
N LEU A 7 10.33 2.59 -1.06
CA LEU A 7 10.78 1.54 -1.96
C LEU A 7 12.20 1.13 -1.59
N ARG A 8 12.42 -0.17 -1.41
CA ARG A 8 13.75 -0.73 -1.23
C ARG A 8 14.16 -1.52 -2.49
N PRO A 9 15.32 -1.19 -3.08
CA PRO A 9 15.89 -1.98 -4.17
C PRO A 9 16.23 -3.40 -3.68
N PRO A 10 16.02 -4.45 -4.49
CA PRO A 10 16.25 -5.84 -4.07
C PRO A 10 17.73 -6.21 -3.93
N PHE A 11 18.64 -5.44 -4.55
CA PHE A 11 20.08 -5.71 -4.51
C PHE A 11 20.82 -4.66 -3.69
N ASN A 12 21.67 -5.14 -2.79
CA ASN A 12 22.42 -4.33 -1.83
C ASN A 12 23.37 -3.39 -2.56
N GLY A 13 23.06 -2.09 -2.55
CA GLY A 13 23.91 -1.05 -3.14
C GLY A 13 23.16 0.21 -3.55
N GLU A 14 21.85 0.10 -3.82
CA GLU A 14 21.02 1.26 -4.12
C GLU A 14 20.36 1.85 -2.87
N SER A 15 20.22 3.19 -2.84
CA SER A 15 19.54 3.89 -1.75
C SER A 15 18.03 3.69 -1.79
N GLU A 16 17.39 3.70 -0.61
CA GLU A 16 15.93 3.71 -0.51
C GLU A 16 15.36 4.90 -1.28
N ARG A 17 14.26 4.66 -2.00
CA ARG A 17 13.54 5.68 -2.76
C ARG A 17 12.17 5.90 -2.15
N ALA A 18 11.60 7.07 -2.39
CA ALA A 18 10.24 7.37 -1.97
C ALA A 18 9.39 7.83 -3.15
N ALA A 19 8.15 7.38 -3.19
CA ALA A 19 7.12 7.91 -4.07
C ALA A 19 6.03 8.59 -3.24
N VAL A 20 5.56 9.75 -3.71
CA VAL A 20 4.39 10.42 -3.16
C VAL A 20 3.21 10.15 -4.09
N VAL A 21 2.09 9.71 -3.52
CA VAL A 21 0.87 9.35 -4.26
C VAL A 21 -0.30 10.13 -3.69
N GLU A 22 -1.17 10.72 -4.51
CA GLU A 22 -2.10 11.76 -4.05
C GLU A 22 -3.44 11.24 -3.52
N ASP A 23 -3.84 10.04 -3.95
CA ASP A 23 -5.09 9.42 -3.52
C ASP A 23 -5.03 7.88 -3.38
N ALA A 24 -6.09 7.33 -2.78
CA ALA A 24 -6.17 5.90 -2.42
C ALA A 24 -6.32 4.97 -3.63
N TYR A 25 -6.94 5.45 -4.71
CA TYR A 25 -7.06 4.71 -5.95
C TYR A 25 -5.71 4.66 -6.67
N GLU A 26 -5.03 5.80 -6.80
CA GLU A 26 -3.67 5.87 -7.33
C GLU A 26 -2.71 5.00 -6.52
N LEU A 27 -2.82 5.00 -5.18
CA LEU A 27 -2.02 4.12 -4.34
C LEU A 27 -2.23 2.65 -4.68
N ASN A 28 -3.49 2.23 -4.86
CA ASN A 28 -3.79 0.84 -5.24
C ASN A 28 -3.19 0.50 -6.62
N VAL A 29 -3.29 1.42 -7.59
CA VAL A 29 -2.69 1.25 -8.92
C VAL A 29 -1.16 1.16 -8.81
N PHE A 30 -0.53 2.10 -8.13
CA PHE A 30 0.91 2.15 -7.90
C PHE A 30 1.42 0.84 -7.29
N LEU A 31 0.80 0.39 -6.19
CA LEU A 31 1.17 -0.86 -5.53
C LEU A 31 0.94 -2.09 -6.40
N SER A 32 -0.08 -2.08 -7.28
CA SER A 32 -0.33 -3.18 -8.21
C SER A 32 0.73 -3.30 -9.29
N GLN A 33 1.30 -2.17 -9.74
CA GLN A 33 2.24 -2.06 -10.85
C GLN A 33 3.70 -2.04 -10.43
N ALA A 34 4.00 -1.77 -9.16
CA ALA A 34 5.37 -1.77 -8.65
C ALA A 34 6.03 -3.15 -8.85
N THR A 35 7.10 -3.16 -9.64
CA THR A 35 7.88 -4.36 -9.98
C THR A 35 9.37 -4.05 -9.84
N GLY A 36 10.17 -5.09 -9.54
CA GLY A 36 11.62 -4.93 -9.37
C GLY A 36 12.04 -4.14 -8.12
N VAL A 37 11.10 -3.83 -7.22
CA VAL A 37 11.34 -3.13 -5.95
C VAL A 37 10.53 -3.79 -4.82
N GLU A 38 11.07 -3.77 -3.61
CA GLU A 38 10.34 -4.09 -2.39
C GLU A 38 9.57 -2.85 -1.92
N ILE A 39 8.29 -2.98 -1.59
CA ILE A 39 7.57 -1.92 -0.88
C ILE A 39 7.83 -2.09 0.62
N ALA A 40 8.78 -1.34 1.15
CA ALA A 40 9.21 -1.45 2.54
C ALA A 40 8.15 -0.89 3.51
N GLN A 41 7.53 0.24 3.14
CA GLN A 41 6.56 0.91 4.00
C GLN A 41 5.60 1.77 3.19
N VAL A 42 4.35 1.87 3.67
CA VAL A 42 3.38 2.85 3.19
C VAL A 42 2.94 3.69 4.39
N GLN A 43 3.03 5.01 4.26
CA GLN A 43 2.60 5.95 5.28
C GLN A 43 1.58 6.91 4.68
N MET A 44 0.67 7.40 5.52
CA MET A 44 -0.31 8.40 5.17
C MET A 44 0.08 9.73 5.79
N LEU A 45 0.11 10.78 4.96
CA LEU A 45 0.30 12.14 5.41
C LEU A 45 -1.06 12.72 5.85
N CYS A 46 -1.21 12.92 7.15
CA CYS A 46 -2.47 13.30 7.78
C CYS A 46 -2.46 14.81 8.13
N PRO A 47 -3.37 15.60 7.55
CA PRO A 47 -3.47 17.02 7.87
C PRO A 47 -4.10 17.24 9.26
N PRO A 48 -3.77 18.36 9.94
CA PRO A 48 -4.39 18.77 11.21
C PRO A 48 -5.93 18.73 11.22
N SER A 49 -6.55 19.12 10.10
CA SER A 49 -8.00 19.14 9.94
C SER A 49 -8.67 17.77 10.03
N ILE A 50 -7.91 16.69 9.84
CA ILE A 50 -8.41 15.32 9.86
C ILE A 50 -7.86 14.56 11.07
N SER A 51 -6.61 14.80 11.44
CA SER A 51 -5.98 14.15 12.60
C SER A 51 -6.41 14.75 13.94
N GLY A 52 -6.90 15.99 13.95
CA GLY A 52 -7.18 16.75 15.18
C GLY A 52 -5.90 17.15 15.93
N ARG A 53 -4.71 16.93 15.33
CA ARG A 53 -3.41 17.27 15.90
C ARG A 53 -3.00 18.69 15.45
N PRO A 54 -2.16 19.41 16.23
CA PRO A 54 -1.75 20.77 15.88
C PRO A 54 -0.80 20.85 14.66
N HIS A 55 -0.21 19.73 14.26
CA HIS A 55 0.73 19.63 13.15
C HIS A 55 0.38 18.45 12.24
N TRP A 56 0.91 18.47 11.01
CA TRP A 56 0.85 17.32 10.12
C TRP A 56 1.51 16.09 10.78
N SER A 57 0.93 14.91 10.57
CA SER A 57 1.49 13.64 11.03
C SER A 57 1.71 12.70 9.86
N LEU A 58 2.86 12.02 9.85
CA LEU A 58 3.13 10.92 8.94
C LEU A 58 2.92 9.62 9.69
N GLU A 59 1.90 8.86 9.31
CA GLU A 59 1.44 7.70 10.08
C GLU A 59 1.55 6.43 9.24
N GLU A 60 2.06 5.34 9.81
CA GLU A 60 2.08 4.05 9.09
C GLU A 60 0.66 3.62 8.73
N LEU A 61 0.41 3.42 7.43
CA LEU A 61 -0.88 3.00 6.94
C LEU A 61 -1.02 1.48 7.10
N ARG A 62 -2.09 1.03 7.75
CA ARG A 62 -2.40 -0.40 7.93
C ARG A 62 -3.39 -0.89 6.91
N LYS A 63 -4.43 -0.11 6.62
CA LYS A 63 -5.55 -0.55 5.78
C LYS A 63 -6.30 0.62 5.16
N ILE A 64 -6.82 0.41 3.95
CA ILE A 64 -7.82 1.27 3.33
C ILE A 64 -9.01 0.41 2.92
N VAL A 65 -10.20 0.80 3.36
CA VAL A 65 -11.47 0.14 2.99
C VAL A 65 -12.46 1.17 2.47
N ILE A 66 -13.03 0.90 1.31
CA ILE A 66 -14.17 1.64 0.78
C ILE A 66 -15.46 0.92 1.18
N HIS A 67 -16.39 1.68 1.74
CA HIS A 67 -17.77 1.28 1.96
C HIS A 67 -18.71 2.05 1.03
N ARG A 68 -19.61 1.32 0.38
CA ARG A 68 -20.68 1.89 -0.45
C ARG A 68 -22.03 1.45 0.13
N GLY A 69 -22.93 2.39 0.37
CA GLY A 69 -24.29 2.10 0.79
C GLY A 69 -24.99 1.22 -0.25
N LEU A 70 -25.76 0.25 0.21
CA LEU A 70 -26.59 -0.57 -0.69
C LEU A 70 -27.97 0.05 -0.92
N GLU A 71 -28.46 0.77 0.08
CA GLU A 71 -29.80 1.36 0.10
C GLU A 71 -29.73 2.90 -0.02
N CYS A 72 -28.52 3.46 -0.18
CA CYS A 72 -28.29 4.88 -0.36
C CYS A 72 -27.09 5.11 -1.31
N SER A 73 -27.02 6.30 -1.91
CA SER A 73 -25.90 6.71 -2.78
C SER A 73 -24.65 7.15 -2.01
N GLN A 74 -24.67 7.06 -0.67
CA GLN A 74 -23.57 7.49 0.17
C GLN A 74 -22.42 6.48 0.16
N SER A 75 -21.21 6.99 0.36
CA SER A 75 -20.02 6.18 0.55
C SER A 75 -19.15 6.73 1.66
N ALA A 76 -18.27 5.88 2.18
CA ALA A 76 -17.23 6.29 3.11
C ALA A 76 -15.95 5.50 2.85
N VAL A 77 -14.81 6.15 3.04
CA VAL A 77 -13.49 5.52 3.01
C VAL A 77 -12.92 5.52 4.43
N ILE A 78 -12.45 4.37 4.85
CA ILE A 78 -11.80 4.17 6.14
C ILE A 78 -10.31 4.00 5.91
N TYR A 79 -9.53 4.86 6.55
CA TYR A 79 -8.08 4.78 6.63
C TYR A 79 -7.72 4.34 8.05
N GLU A 80 -7.15 3.16 8.17
CA GLU A 80 -6.62 2.65 9.43
C GLU A 80 -5.10 2.85 9.42
N THR A 81 -4.59 3.62 10.37
CA THR A 81 -3.15 3.83 10.58
C THR A 81 -2.70 3.11 11.85
N ALA A 82 -1.39 3.10 12.11
CA ALA A 82 -0.87 2.63 13.39
C ALA A 82 -1.28 3.49 14.59
N VAL A 83 -1.76 4.70 14.34
CA VAL A 83 -2.06 5.71 15.38
C VAL A 83 -3.56 5.88 15.57
N ALA A 84 -4.34 5.88 14.49
CA ALA A 84 -5.77 6.19 14.53
C ALA A 84 -6.52 5.62 13.32
N THR A 85 -7.85 5.76 13.36
CA THR A 85 -8.74 5.42 12.25
C THR A 85 -9.50 6.65 11.80
N TYR A 86 -9.46 6.93 10.51
CA TYR A 86 -10.11 8.09 9.91
C TYR A 86 -11.21 7.65 8.96
N LYS A 87 -12.40 8.24 9.12
CA LYS A 87 -13.53 8.08 8.20
C LYS A 87 -13.66 9.35 7.37
N LEU A 88 -13.68 9.19 6.05
CA LEU A 88 -14.02 10.24 5.10
C LEU A 88 -15.31 9.85 4.38
N GLY A 89 -16.27 10.76 4.31
CA GLY A 89 -17.58 10.55 3.68
C GLY A 89 -18.73 10.30 4.65
N ASP A 90 -19.94 10.42 4.13
CA ASP A 90 -21.15 10.61 4.94
C ASP A 90 -21.86 9.31 5.30
N LEU A 91 -21.53 8.20 4.63
CA LEU A 91 -22.22 6.92 4.84
C LEU A 91 -22.20 6.51 6.32
N ASP A 92 -23.38 6.30 6.91
CA ASP A 92 -23.47 5.66 8.22
C ASP A 92 -23.01 4.20 8.10
N LEU A 93 -21.91 3.87 8.77
CA LEU A 93 -21.31 2.54 8.73
C LEU A 93 -22.18 1.47 9.39
N ARG A 94 -23.25 1.83 10.10
CA ARG A 94 -24.22 0.88 10.67
C ARG A 94 -25.22 0.38 9.63
N GLN A 95 -25.42 1.13 8.54
CA GLN A 95 -26.31 0.73 7.46
C GLN A 95 -25.74 -0.42 6.61
N ARG A 96 -26.62 -1.06 5.84
CA ARG A 96 -26.22 -2.11 4.89
C ARG A 96 -25.32 -1.51 3.81
N LYS A 97 -24.15 -2.13 3.64
CA LYS A 97 -23.07 -1.62 2.79
C LYS A 97 -22.28 -2.75 2.16
N ARG A 98 -21.74 -2.49 0.97
CA ARG A 98 -20.69 -3.31 0.35
C ARG A 98 -19.33 -2.75 0.72
N SER A 99 -18.39 -3.62 1.06
CA SER A 99 -17.04 -3.23 1.46
C SER A 99 -16.01 -3.75 0.48
N HIS A 100 -15.01 -2.95 0.16
CA HIS A 100 -13.88 -3.32 -0.69
C HIS A 100 -12.58 -2.82 -0.08
N ALA A 101 -11.64 -3.72 0.21
CA ALA A 101 -10.32 -3.34 0.67
C ALA A 101 -9.48 -2.89 -0.53
N LEU A 102 -9.01 -1.64 -0.52
CA LEU A 102 -8.05 -1.14 -1.51
C LEU A 102 -6.61 -1.45 -1.08
N TYR A 103 -6.33 -1.42 0.21
CA TYR A 103 -5.00 -1.62 0.75
C TYR A 103 -5.04 -2.38 2.07
N SER A 104 -4.04 -3.23 2.28
CA SER A 104 -3.76 -3.91 3.54
C SER A 104 -2.26 -4.17 3.61
N ALA A 105 -1.60 -3.64 4.63
CA ALA A 105 -0.17 -3.87 4.87
C ALA A 105 0.14 -5.37 5.00
N ARG A 106 -0.79 -6.16 5.55
CA ARG A 106 -0.67 -7.62 5.64
C ARG A 106 -0.67 -8.27 4.25
N ASN A 107 -1.55 -7.83 3.34
CA ASN A 107 -1.64 -8.39 2.00
C ASN A 107 -0.42 -8.00 1.16
N LEU A 108 0.09 -6.78 1.36
CA LEU A 108 1.31 -6.32 0.72
C LEU A 108 2.52 -7.18 1.13
N LYS A 109 2.71 -7.42 2.43
CA LYS A 109 3.80 -8.27 2.95
C LYS A 109 3.72 -9.70 2.37
N ALA A 110 2.53 -10.29 2.32
CA ALA A 110 2.33 -11.62 1.73
C ALA A 110 2.72 -11.68 0.24
N ARG A 111 2.42 -10.63 -0.53
CA ARG A 111 2.78 -10.55 -1.96
C ARG A 111 4.30 -10.47 -2.17
N VAL A 112 5.01 -9.75 -1.30
CA VAL A 112 6.49 -9.67 -1.35
C VAL A 112 7.10 -11.05 -1.13
N THR A 113 6.66 -11.79 -0.12
CA THR A 113 7.20 -13.11 0.21
C THR A 113 7.05 -14.11 -0.94
N SER A 114 5.97 -14.04 -1.73
CA SER A 114 5.76 -14.92 -2.88
C SER A 114 6.62 -14.58 -4.11
N THR A 115 7.14 -13.35 -4.21
CA THR A 115 7.84 -12.87 -5.41
C THR A 115 9.36 -13.02 -5.32
N THR A 116 9.91 -13.11 -4.11
CA THR A 116 11.33 -13.39 -3.84
C THR A 116 11.68 -14.87 -4.08
N LEU A 117 11.63 -15.32 -5.34
CA LEU A 117 12.48 -16.42 -5.77
C LEU A 117 13.81 -15.80 -6.21
N PRO A 118 14.97 -16.25 -5.69
CA PRO A 118 16.25 -15.74 -6.16
C PRO A 118 16.38 -16.02 -7.66
N PRO A 119 17.02 -15.11 -8.43
CA PRO A 119 17.37 -15.44 -9.81
C PRO A 119 18.21 -16.72 -9.78
N LYS A 120 17.84 -17.72 -10.59
CA LYS A 120 18.70 -18.89 -10.82
C LYS A 120 20.08 -18.37 -11.16
N SER A 121 21.06 -18.67 -10.32
CA SER A 121 22.46 -18.40 -10.61
C SER A 121 22.77 -19.03 -11.96
N THR A 122 22.99 -18.19 -12.97
CA THR A 122 23.48 -18.66 -14.28
C THR A 122 24.98 -18.90 -14.12
N ASP A 123 25.30 -19.95 -13.41
CA ASP A 123 26.66 -20.46 -13.24
C ASP A 123 26.60 -21.99 -13.35
N GLU A 124 25.95 -22.47 -14.41
CA GLU A 124 26.21 -23.80 -14.94
C GLU A 124 27.12 -23.61 -16.16
N PRO A 125 28.41 -23.99 -16.10
CA PRO A 125 29.19 -24.12 -17.32
C PRO A 125 28.56 -25.23 -18.15
N GLN A 126 27.92 -24.85 -19.26
CA GLN A 126 27.50 -25.79 -20.28
C GLN A 126 28.75 -26.47 -20.85
N LEU A 127 29.09 -27.62 -20.29
CA LEU A 127 30.02 -28.55 -20.89
C LEU A 127 29.39 -29.03 -22.20
N TYR A 128 29.92 -28.53 -23.32
CA TYR A 128 29.66 -29.08 -24.64
C TYR A 128 30.04 -30.57 -24.62
N ALA A 129 29.03 -31.44 -24.64
CA ALA A 129 29.22 -32.83 -25.00
C ALA A 129 29.46 -32.89 -26.51
N HIS A 130 30.74 -32.88 -26.89
CA HIS A 130 31.17 -33.54 -28.11
C HIS A 130 31.40 -35.01 -27.76
N PHE A 131 30.59 -35.92 -28.33
CA PHE A 131 30.99 -37.11 -29.10
C PHE A 131 29.73 -37.90 -29.48
#